data_AF-A0A257L1X4-F1
#
_entry.id   AF-A0A257L1X4-F1
#
_cell.length_a   1.000
_cell.length_b   1.000
_cell.length_c   1.000
_cell.angle_alpha   90.00
_cell.angle_beta   90.00
_cell.angle_gamma   90.00
#
_symmetry.space_group_name_H-M   'P 1'
#
loop_
_entity.id
_entity.type
_entity.pdbx_description
1 polymer ?
#
loop_
_entity_poly.entity_id
_entity_poly.type
_entity_poly.pdbx_seq_one_letter_code
_entity_poly.pdbx_strand_id
1 'polypeptide(L)'
;MRYLTLKINPSTELTLDNTIWGKETVKLNGVVVSEKTSFWGSEHHFESLEEDKMVTYKVNIKMGFDFHISYLITRDGVELLNDGKESDKGFHASKWVKSVVILIWIAAMLLTLRNDASLAIPFALLPILLSSSNSSNFDRNIDLTTSK
;
A
#
# COMPACT_ATOMS: atom_id res chain seq x y z
N MET A 1 -14.23 -13.01 5.95
CA MET A 1 -14.64 -11.99 6.93
C MET A 1 -14.86 -10.70 6.17
N ARG A 2 -15.89 -9.94 6.53
CA ARG A 2 -16.19 -8.66 5.86
C ARG A 2 -15.48 -7.53 6.58
N TYR A 3 -14.75 -6.70 5.84
CA TYR A 3 -14.02 -5.56 6.40
C TYR A 3 -14.72 -4.23 6.16
N LEU A 4 -15.27 -4.04 4.95
CA LEU A 4 -15.87 -2.77 4.58
C LEU A 4 -17.13 -2.98 3.76
N THR A 5 -18.11 -2.13 4.00
CA THR A 5 -19.29 -1.96 3.16
C THR A 5 -19.47 -0.48 2.90
N LEU A 6 -19.26 -0.07 1.65
CA LEU A 6 -19.40 1.30 1.20
C LEU A 6 -20.64 1.42 0.32
N LYS A 7 -21.59 2.25 0.73
CA LYS A 7 -22.76 2.60 -0.07
C LYS A 7 -22.42 3.84 -0.89
N ILE A 8 -22.28 3.66 -2.20
CA ILE A 8 -21.91 4.73 -3.14
C ILE A 8 -23.15 5.46 -3.65
N ASN A 9 -24.22 4.70 -3.91
CA ASN A 9 -25.54 5.17 -4.35
C ASN A 9 -26.59 4.26 -3.67
N PRO A 10 -27.85 4.67 -3.47
CA PRO A 10 -28.94 3.77 -3.09
C PRO A 10 -28.97 2.41 -3.81
N SER A 11 -28.52 2.35 -5.06
CA SER A 11 -28.47 1.13 -5.87
C SER A 11 -27.08 0.50 -6.01
N THR A 12 -26.02 1.14 -5.49
CA THR A 12 -24.63 0.68 -5.67
C THR A 12 -23.94 0.51 -4.33
N GLU A 13 -23.62 -0.74 -4.00
CA GLU A 13 -22.92 -1.16 -2.79
C GLU A 13 -21.61 -1.86 -3.15
N LEU A 14 -20.50 -1.37 -2.60
CA LEU A 14 -19.20 -2.00 -2.72
C LEU A 14 -18.83 -2.65 -1.40
N THR A 15 -18.51 -3.94 -1.43
CA THR A 15 -18.10 -4.70 -0.26
C THR A 15 -16.70 -5.27 -0.43
N LEU A 16 -15.92 -5.19 0.65
CA LEU A 16 -14.59 -5.77 0.75
C LEU A 16 -14.62 -6.90 1.77
N ASP A 17 -14.34 -8.10 1.29
CA ASP A 17 -14.17 -9.28 2.12
C ASP A 17 -12.69 -9.70 2.07
N ASN A 18 -12.13 -10.14 3.20
CA ASN A 18 -10.85 -10.82 3.24
C ASN A 18 -10.97 -12.14 3.99
N THR A 19 -10.17 -13.11 3.59
CA THR A 19 -10.03 -14.37 4.32
C THR A 19 -8.85 -14.29 5.29
N ILE A 20 -8.83 -15.17 6.30
CA ILE A 20 -7.68 -15.31 7.21
C ILE A 20 -6.36 -15.59 6.45
N TRP A 21 -6.46 -16.11 5.23
CA TRP A 21 -5.32 -16.41 4.36
C TRP A 21 -4.92 -15.25 3.43
N GLY A 22 -5.50 -14.06 3.58
CA GLY A 22 -5.14 -12.88 2.80
C GLY A 22 -5.78 -12.82 1.40
N LYS A 23 -6.81 -13.63 1.13
CA LYS A 23 -7.60 -13.49 -0.11
C LYS A 23 -8.57 -12.31 0.02
N GLU A 24 -8.20 -11.20 -0.59
CA GLU A 24 -8.98 -9.97 -0.75
C GLU A 24 -9.98 -10.13 -1.90
N THR A 25 -11.25 -9.90 -1.61
CA THR A 25 -12.38 -10.07 -2.54
C THR A 25 -13.19 -8.78 -2.56
N VAL A 26 -13.27 -8.15 -3.73
CA VAL A 26 -14.07 -6.97 -3.98
C VAL A 26 -15.36 -7.40 -4.67
N LYS A 27 -16.50 -6.99 -4.11
CA LYS A 27 -17.81 -7.22 -4.72
C LYS A 27 -18.53 -5.90 -4.95
N LEU A 28 -19.16 -5.78 -6.11
CA LEU A 28 -20.06 -4.69 -6.45
C LEU A 28 -21.48 -5.26 -6.57
N ASN A 29 -22.42 -4.72 -5.79
CA ASN A 29 -23.80 -5.21 -5.73
C ASN A 29 -23.92 -6.72 -5.48
N GLY A 30 -23.01 -7.26 -4.65
CA GLY A 30 -22.92 -8.68 -4.33
C GLY A 30 -22.20 -9.55 -5.38
N VAL A 31 -21.88 -9.01 -6.56
CA VAL A 31 -21.13 -9.71 -7.61
C VAL A 31 -19.64 -9.51 -7.41
N VAL A 32 -18.87 -10.60 -7.44
CA VAL A 32 -17.40 -10.55 -7.33
C VAL A 32 -16.82 -9.90 -8.59
N VAL A 33 -16.17 -8.75 -8.42
CA VAL A 33 -15.56 -7.97 -9.50
C VAL A 33 -14.03 -8.08 -9.51
N SER A 34 -13.42 -8.40 -8.37
CA SER A 34 -11.98 -8.61 -8.28
C SER A 34 -11.63 -9.50 -7.10
N GLU A 35 -10.66 -10.39 -7.29
CA GLU A 35 -10.08 -11.22 -6.23
C GLU A 35 -8.57 -11.24 -6.37
N LYS A 36 -7.87 -10.99 -5.26
CA LYS A 36 -6.40 -11.07 -5.18
C LYS A 36 -6.00 -11.67 -3.85
N THR A 37 -4.85 -12.34 -3.82
CA THR A 37 -4.28 -12.85 -2.57
C THR A 37 -3.04 -12.02 -2.27
N SER A 38 -3.01 -11.39 -1.11
CA SER A 38 -1.89 -10.54 -0.70
C SER A 38 -1.68 -10.60 0.82
N PHE A 39 -0.43 -10.40 1.24
CA PHE A 39 -0.08 -10.33 2.67
C PHE A 39 0.06 -8.89 3.17
N TRP A 40 0.55 -7.99 2.31
CA TRP A 40 0.80 -6.57 2.63
C TRP A 40 -0.26 -5.62 2.07
N GLY A 41 -1.31 -6.17 1.45
CA GLY A 41 -2.30 -5.43 0.69
C GLY A 41 -2.10 -5.53 -0.82
N SER A 42 -3.14 -5.17 -1.57
CA SER A 42 -3.11 -5.12 -3.03
C SER A 42 -3.97 -4.01 -3.60
N GLU A 43 -3.69 -3.68 -4.86
CA GLU A 43 -4.52 -2.79 -5.65
C GLU A 43 -5.44 -3.59 -6.57
N HIS A 44 -6.73 -3.35 -6.46
CA HIS A 44 -7.75 -3.86 -7.36
C HIS A 44 -8.19 -2.73 -8.30
N HIS A 45 -8.19 -3.05 -9.60
CA HIS A 45 -8.64 -2.15 -10.65
C HIS A 45 -9.67 -2.91 -11.49
N PHE A 46 -10.85 -2.33 -11.64
CA PHE A 46 -11.92 -2.90 -12.44
C PHE A 46 -12.81 -1.78 -12.99
N GLU A 47 -13.51 -2.09 -14.07
CA GLU A 47 -14.47 -1.18 -14.69
C GLU A 47 -15.87 -1.77 -14.54
N SER A 48 -16.86 -0.91 -14.35
CA SER A 48 -18.27 -1.28 -14.25
C SER A 48 -19.11 -0.35 -15.12
N LEU A 49 -20.08 -0.92 -15.82
CA LEU A 49 -21.07 -0.15 -16.57
C LEU A 49 -22.15 0.34 -15.59
N GLU A 50 -22.21 1.66 -15.37
CA GLU A 50 -23.24 2.32 -14.57
C GLU A 50 -23.91 3.41 -15.41
N GLU A 51 -25.25 3.41 -15.47
CA GLU A 51 -26.02 4.46 -16.17
C GLU A 51 -25.50 4.76 -17.61
N ASP A 52 -25.22 3.69 -18.37
CA ASP A 52 -24.65 3.73 -19.73
C ASP A 52 -23.26 4.40 -19.85
N LYS A 53 -22.54 4.53 -18.73
CA LYS A 53 -21.16 5.01 -18.69
C LYS A 53 -20.24 3.96 -18.08
N MET A 54 -19.07 3.80 -18.68
CA MET A 54 -18.00 2.99 -18.10
C MET A 54 -17.36 3.77 -16.96
N VAL A 55 -17.49 3.24 -15.76
CA VAL A 55 -16.93 3.81 -14.53
C VAL A 55 -15.75 2.97 -14.10
N THR A 56 -14.64 3.64 -13.81
CA THR A 56 -13.40 3.00 -13.36
C THR A 56 -13.30 3.04 -11.84
N TYR A 57 -13.12 1.88 -11.23
CA TYR A 57 -12.94 1.73 -9.79
C TYR A 57 -11.51 1.29 -9.46
N LYS A 58 -10.90 1.99 -8.49
CA LYS A 58 -9.63 1.56 -7.89
C LYS A 58 -9.81 1.40 -6.39
N VAL A 59 -9.53 0.20 -5.90
CA VAL A 59 -9.53 -0.14 -4.48
C VAL A 59 -8.12 -0.53 -4.11
N ASN A 60 -7.47 0.30 -3.32
CA ASN A 60 -6.14 0.05 -2.81
C ASN A 60 -6.25 -0.31 -1.33
N ILE A 61 -5.84 -1.54 -1.01
CA ILE A 61 -5.82 -2.08 0.35
C ILE A 61 -4.35 -2.12 0.76
N LYS A 62 -4.00 -1.58 1.92
CA LYS A 62 -2.63 -1.64 2.45
C LYS A 62 -2.63 -2.06 3.90
N MET A 63 -1.72 -2.96 4.26
CA MET A 63 -1.44 -3.30 5.64
C MET A 63 -0.22 -2.51 6.13
N GLY A 64 -0.42 -1.70 7.16
CA GLY A 64 0.65 -1.04 7.90
C GLY A 64 1.47 -2.02 8.74
N PHE A 65 2.67 -1.61 9.13
CA PHE A 65 3.56 -2.40 10.00
C PHE A 65 2.98 -2.66 11.40
N ASP A 66 2.01 -1.86 11.81
CA ASP A 66 1.22 -2.01 13.02
C ASP A 66 0.01 -2.95 12.86
N PHE A 67 -0.06 -3.68 11.73
CA PHE A 67 -1.18 -4.53 11.32
C PHE A 67 -2.50 -3.76 11.11
N HIS A 68 -2.45 -2.44 11.01
CA HIS A 68 -3.60 -1.64 10.65
C HIS A 68 -3.87 -1.75 9.15
N ILE A 69 -5.11 -2.03 8.76
CA ILE A 69 -5.50 -2.13 7.35
C ILE A 69 -6.13 -0.80 6.94
N SER A 70 -5.53 -0.15 5.95
CA SER A 70 -6.01 1.10 5.36
C SER A 70 -6.61 0.85 3.99
N TYR A 71 -7.64 1.62 3.66
CA TYR A 71 -8.37 1.52 2.40
C TYR A 71 -8.39 2.87 1.69
N LEU A 72 -8.10 2.85 0.40
CA LEU A 72 -8.30 3.97 -0.51
C LEU A 72 -9.17 3.50 -1.66
N ILE A 73 -10.36 4.08 -1.79
CA ILE A 73 -11.33 3.77 -2.84
C ILE A 73 -11.53 5.01 -3.68
N THR A 74 -11.28 4.90 -4.98
CA THR A 74 -11.53 5.96 -5.95
C THR A 74 -12.42 5.47 -7.07
N ARG A 75 -13.25 6.39 -7.59
CA ARG A 75 -14.17 6.21 -8.70
C ARG A 75 -13.90 7.29 -9.73
N ASP A 76 -13.51 6.92 -10.94
CA ASP A 76 -13.11 7.86 -12.02
C ASP A 76 -12.07 8.89 -11.56
N GLY A 77 -11.18 8.48 -10.64
CA GLY A 77 -10.17 9.35 -10.03
C GLY A 77 -10.67 10.21 -8.86
N VAL A 78 -11.97 10.21 -8.56
CA VAL A 78 -12.54 10.89 -7.39
C VAL A 78 -12.45 9.98 -6.16
N GLU A 79 -11.91 10.50 -5.07
CA GLU A 79 -11.81 9.79 -3.79
C GLU A 79 -13.19 9.62 -3.15
N LEU A 80 -13.61 8.38 -2.94
CA LEU A 80 -14.86 8.05 -2.25
C LEU A 80 -14.62 7.74 -0.77
N LEU A 81 -13.51 7.07 -0.47
CA LEU A 81 -13.12 6.73 0.89
C LEU A 81 -11.60 6.71 0.98
N ASN A 82 -11.07 7.35 2.02
CA ASN A 82 -9.65 7.30 2.34
C ASN A 82 -9.49 7.22 3.84
N ASP A 83 -9.34 5.99 4.32
CA ASP A 83 -9.13 5.69 5.73
C ASP A 83 -7.66 5.91 6.15
N GLY A 84 -6.75 5.95 5.16
CA GLY A 84 -5.32 6.16 5.37
C GLY A 84 -4.92 7.60 5.67
N LYS A 85 -5.76 8.60 5.35
CA LYS A 85 -5.44 10.03 5.54
C LYS A 85 -5.33 10.46 7.00
N GLU A 86 -5.97 9.75 7.93
CA GLU A 86 -5.83 10.04 9.36
C GLU A 86 -4.61 9.33 9.99
N SER A 87 -4.00 8.39 9.25
CA SER A 87 -2.85 7.59 9.66
C SER A 87 -1.53 8.04 8.99
N ASP A 88 -1.45 9.30 8.54
CA ASP A 88 -0.17 9.95 8.22
C ASP A 88 0.50 10.52 9.48
N LYS A 89 0.25 9.89 10.64
CA LYS A 89 1.10 10.05 11.82
C LYS A 89 2.27 9.12 11.61
N GLY A 90 3.32 9.68 11.00
CA GLY A 90 4.58 9.00 10.71
C GLY A 90 4.94 7.97 11.77
N PHE A 91 5.26 6.77 11.30
CA PHE A 91 5.63 5.58 12.08
C PHE A 91 6.48 5.92 13.31
N HIS A 92 5.84 6.00 14.48
CA HIS A 92 6.55 5.91 15.74
C HIS A 92 6.86 4.43 15.97
N ALA A 93 7.97 3.95 15.39
CA ALA A 93 8.50 2.64 15.72
C ALA A 93 8.69 2.59 17.24
N SER A 94 7.77 1.91 17.91
CA SER A 94 7.88 1.69 19.34
C SER A 94 9.18 0.92 19.59
N LYS A 95 9.86 1.25 20.70
CA LYS A 95 11.24 0.79 20.97
C LYS A 95 11.42 -0.72 20.79
N TRP A 96 10.38 -1.51 21.08
CA TRP A 96 10.40 -2.96 20.96
C TRP A 96 10.45 -3.47 19.51
N VAL A 97 9.80 -2.80 18.55
CA VAL A 97 9.83 -3.20 17.13
C VAL A 97 11.25 -3.06 16.57
N LYS A 98 11.95 -1.96 16.91
CA LYS A 98 13.36 -1.79 16.54
C LYS A 98 14.24 -2.89 17.13
N SER A 99 14.00 -3.28 18.38
CA SER A 99 14.73 -4.37 19.04
C SER A 99 14.49 -5.73 18.36
N VAL A 100 13.27 -6.02 17.94
CA VAL A 100 12.95 -7.28 17.24
C VAL A 100 13.62 -7.33 15.87
N VAL A 101 13.58 -6.24 15.10
CA VAL A 101 14.27 -6.17 13.80
C VAL A 101 15.78 -6.37 13.95
N ILE A 102 16.39 -5.77 14.97
CA ILE A 102 17.83 -5.98 15.28
C ILE A 102 18.12 -7.44 15.63
N LEU A 103 17.28 -8.09 16.45
CA LEU A 103 17.45 -9.49 16.80
C LEU A 103 17.33 -10.42 15.60
N ILE A 104 16.39 -10.16 14.69
CA ILE A 104 16.25 -10.91 13.43
C ILE A 104 17.51 -10.77 12.57
N TRP A 105 18.07 -9.55 12.48
CA TRP A 105 19.34 -9.31 11.78
C TRP A 105 20.52 -10.04 12.41
N ILE A 106 20.65 -10.01 13.74
CA ILE A 106 21.73 -10.71 14.47
C ILE A 106 21.60 -12.22 14.28
N ALA A 107 20.39 -12.76 14.36
CA ALA A 107 20.12 -14.18 14.14
C ALA A 107 20.47 -14.62 12.71
N ALA A 108 20.11 -13.81 11.69
CA ALA A 108 20.47 -14.07 10.31
C ALA A 108 22.01 -14.04 10.10
N MET A 109 22.69 -13.06 10.71
CA MET A 109 24.15 -12.95 10.65
C MET A 109 24.84 -14.16 11.31
N LEU A 110 24.38 -14.58 12.48
CA LEU A 110 24.91 -15.77 13.18
C LEU A 110 24.61 -17.07 12.42
N LEU A 111 23.48 -17.15 11.72
CA LEU A 111 23.13 -18.30 10.87
C LEU A 111 24.08 -18.40 9.67
N THR A 112 24.49 -17.26 9.08
CA THR A 112 25.49 -17.24 8.01
C THR A 112 26.91 -17.59 8.48
N LEU A 113 27.25 -17.28 9.74
CA LEU A 113 28.56 -17.60 10.34
C LEU A 113 28.70 -19.08 10.75
N ARG A 114 27.59 -19.78 11.00
CA ARG A 114 27.62 -21.21 11.39
C ARG A 114 27.76 -22.15 10.20
N ASN A 115 27.41 -21.69 9.00
CA ASN A 115 27.41 -22.49 7.78
C ASN A 115 28.49 -21.97 6.81
N ASP A 116 29.76 -22.24 7.10
CA ASP A 116 30.82 -22.04 6.11
C ASP A 116 30.68 -23.08 4.99
N ALA A 117 30.03 -22.68 3.89
CA ALA A 117 30.43 -22.94 2.49
C ALA A 117 29.21 -22.88 1.53
N SER A 118 29.33 -22.05 0.49
CA SER A 118 28.63 -22.14 -0.80
C SER A 118 27.24 -21.52 -1.01
N LEU A 119 26.85 -20.49 -0.25
CA LEU A 119 25.91 -19.50 -0.78
C LEU A 119 26.40 -18.08 -0.47
N ALA A 120 27.49 -17.71 -1.15
CA ALA A 120 27.74 -16.32 -1.48
C ALA A 120 26.60 -15.85 -2.41
N ILE A 121 25.44 -15.52 -1.84
CA ILE A 121 24.46 -14.69 -2.51
C ILE A 121 24.76 -13.27 -2.04
N PRO A 122 25.22 -12.38 -2.93
CA PRO A 122 25.59 -11.03 -2.55
C PRO A 122 24.31 -10.25 -2.25
N PHE A 123 23.93 -10.13 -0.98
CA PHE A 123 23.05 -9.06 -0.52
C PHE A 123 23.84 -7.75 -0.29
N ALA A 124 24.82 -7.48 -1.17
CA ALA A 124 25.45 -6.17 -1.31
C ALA A 124 24.59 -5.18 -2.11
N LEU A 125 23.32 -5.52 -2.39
CA LEU A 125 22.34 -4.63 -3.00
C LEU A 125 20.99 -4.74 -2.27
N LEU A 126 20.91 -4.16 -1.08
CA LEU A 126 19.89 -3.14 -0.76
C LEU A 126 20.15 -2.68 0.69
N PRO A 127 20.86 -1.56 0.84
CA PRO A 127 20.14 -0.36 1.24
C PRO A 127 20.57 0.83 0.38
N ILE A 128 19.97 0.97 -0.80
CA ILE A 128 19.71 2.30 -1.38
C ILE A 128 18.22 2.31 -1.59
N LEU A 129 17.48 2.78 -0.60
CA LEU A 129 16.13 3.36 -0.73
C LEU A 129 15.51 3.78 0.62
N LEU A 130 16.30 3.90 1.71
CA LEU A 130 15.81 4.53 2.95
C LEU A 130 16.79 5.50 3.62
N SER A 131 17.80 6.00 2.88
CA SER A 131 18.47 7.23 3.29
C SER A 131 18.06 8.40 2.38
N SER A 132 17.26 9.30 2.95
CA SER A 132 17.30 10.72 2.61
C SER A 132 16.82 11.11 1.20
N SER A 133 15.50 11.21 1.04
CA SER A 133 14.91 12.25 0.19
C SER A 133 15.14 13.61 0.86
N ASN A 134 16.33 14.18 0.70
CA ASN A 134 16.58 15.59 0.96
C ASN A 134 16.62 16.28 -0.42
N SER A 135 15.44 16.51 -0.98
CA SER A 135 15.26 17.43 -2.11
C SER A 135 14.93 18.78 -1.51
N SER A 136 15.98 19.51 -1.13
CA SER A 136 15.88 20.94 -0.93
C SER A 136 15.63 21.60 -2.28
N ASN A 137 14.46 22.24 -2.41
CA ASN A 137 14.12 23.35 -3.30
C ASN A 137 15.05 23.56 -4.51
N PHE A 138 14.63 23.06 -5.67
CA PHE A 138 15.08 23.60 -6.95
C PHE A 138 14.07 24.66 -7.42
N ASP A 139 14.06 25.79 -6.72
CA ASP A 139 13.52 27.03 -7.27
C ASP A 139 14.61 27.66 -8.13
N ARG A 140 14.49 27.50 -9.45
CA ARG A 140 15.04 28.45 -10.40
C ARG A 140 13.97 28.79 -11.43
N ASN A 141 13.16 29.78 -11.08
CA ASN A 141 12.61 30.72 -12.04
C ASN A 141 13.74 31.18 -12.96
N ILE A 142 13.70 30.75 -14.21
CA ILE A 142 14.37 31.45 -15.30
C ILE A 142 13.26 32.22 -16.01
N ASP A 143 13.08 33.47 -15.59
CA ASP A 143 12.26 34.44 -16.30
C ASP A 143 12.86 34.69 -17.69
N LEU A 144 12.14 34.24 -18.70
CA LEU A 144 12.34 34.62 -20.09
C LEU A 144 11.56 35.91 -20.36
N THR A 145 12.10 37.05 -19.92
CA THR A 145 11.69 38.37 -20.43
C THR A 145 12.88 39.31 -20.56
N THR A 146 13.25 39.57 -21.82
CA THR A 146 13.37 40.91 -22.42
C THR A 146 13.88 42.05 -21.53
N SER A 147 15.03 42.64 -21.87
CA SER A 147 15.12 44.08 -22.24
C SER A 147 16.58 44.58 -22.37
N LYS A 148 16.86 45.06 -23.59
CA LYS A 148 17.87 46.06 -24.01
C LYS A 148 19.36 45.71 -23.94
#